data_AF-A0A4P5XH94-F1
#
_entry.id   AF-A0A4P5XH94-F1
#
_cell.length_a   1.000
_cell.length_b   1.000
_cell.length_c   1.000
_cell.angle_alpha   90.00
_cell.angle_beta   90.00
_cell.angle_gamma   90.00
#
_symmetry.space_group_name_H-M   'P 1'
#
loop_
_entity.id
_entity.type
_entity.pdbx_description
1 polymer ?
#
loop_
_entity_poly.entity_id
_entity_poly.type
_entity_poly.pdbx_seq_one_letter_code
_entity_poly.pdbx_strand_id
1 'polypeptide(L)'
;MDTMSPAAAPASDVDAMAGPKVDDPASRTLVRTDMQNRFQRLDVRPEEAALQLLAMDPSRRVKAREIILARADALRTHLAINIDLVKEWTDAQIAKDSAAIQKFAKELYDRFEPTNPRDPLLAPLASVLTSDEQTQIKRLVDEYWEAWIASEQKASPKSTPEEIAQRLIARTFNAEVAKAYDSALRPHKQKLDAIITATEPTADQIAALRAAFINYIRASLLHPTDQDKTALATAIYNALDEPRRIKLVQASLNSL
;
A
#
# COMPACT_ATOMS: atom_id res chain seq x y z
N MET A 1 31.70 -10.77 77.19
CA MET A 1 32.20 -11.13 75.86
C MET A 1 31.00 -11.54 75.03
N ASP A 2 30.53 -10.61 74.23
CA ASP A 2 29.56 -10.79 73.16
C ASP A 2 30.04 -11.84 72.14
N THR A 3 29.11 -12.57 71.52
CA THR A 3 29.06 -12.72 70.06
C THR A 3 27.66 -13.13 69.62
N MET A 4 27.23 -12.48 68.54
CA MET A 4 25.87 -12.30 68.07
C MET A 4 25.37 -13.44 67.16
N SER A 5 24.04 -13.64 67.17
CA SER A 5 23.27 -14.31 66.12
C SER A 5 23.45 -13.64 64.74
N PRO A 6 23.40 -14.38 63.63
CA PRO A 6 23.01 -13.82 62.34
C PRO A 6 21.49 -13.85 62.18
N ALA A 7 20.92 -12.66 61.97
CA ALA A 7 19.51 -12.44 61.70
C ALA A 7 19.11 -13.00 60.31
N ALA A 8 17.90 -13.58 60.25
CA ALA A 8 17.24 -13.97 59.02
C ALA A 8 16.93 -12.72 58.16
N ALA A 9 17.31 -12.77 56.88
CA ALA A 9 16.86 -11.80 55.90
C ALA A 9 15.39 -12.09 55.54
N PRO A 10 14.51 -11.07 55.51
CA PRO A 10 13.10 -11.28 55.19
C PRO A 10 12.95 -11.56 53.70
N ALA A 11 12.12 -12.56 53.37
CA ALA A 11 11.62 -12.77 52.02
C ALA A 11 10.91 -11.50 51.55
N SER A 12 11.36 -10.97 50.42
CA SER A 12 10.77 -9.79 49.79
C SER A 12 9.34 -10.10 49.36
N ASP A 13 8.40 -9.44 50.03
CA ASP A 13 6.98 -9.39 49.74
C ASP A 13 6.79 -8.55 48.46
N VAL A 14 6.89 -9.18 47.30
CA VAL A 14 6.74 -8.53 45.98
C VAL A 14 5.72 -9.27 45.14
N ASP A 15 4.49 -9.46 45.66
CA ASP A 15 3.34 -9.69 44.77
C ASP A 15 1.95 -9.49 45.40
N ALA A 16 1.85 -8.82 46.55
CA ALA A 16 0.57 -8.63 47.23
C ALA A 16 -0.28 -7.44 46.69
N MET A 17 0.29 -6.61 45.80
CA MET A 17 -0.41 -5.47 45.18
C MET A 17 -0.53 -5.55 43.66
N ALA A 18 -0.10 -6.64 43.04
CA ALA A 18 -0.42 -6.90 41.64
C ALA A 18 -1.90 -7.30 41.55
N GLY A 19 -2.77 -6.33 41.27
CA GLY A 19 -4.17 -6.61 40.96
C GLY A 19 -4.27 -7.64 39.82
N PRO A 20 -5.39 -8.38 39.72
CA PRO A 20 -5.57 -9.41 38.69
C PRO A 20 -5.31 -8.81 37.31
N LYS A 21 -4.35 -9.38 36.58
CA LYS A 21 -4.11 -9.06 35.16
C LYS A 21 -5.30 -9.59 34.37
N VAL A 22 -6.31 -8.76 34.21
CA VAL A 22 -7.37 -9.00 33.24
C VAL A 22 -6.76 -8.69 31.88
N ASP A 23 -6.47 -9.72 31.08
CA ASP A 23 -6.22 -9.57 29.65
C ASP A 23 -7.54 -9.10 29.01
N ASP A 24 -7.84 -7.81 29.14
CA ASP A 24 -9.07 -7.24 28.59
C ASP A 24 -8.91 -7.13 27.07
N PRO A 25 -9.67 -7.86 26.25
CA PRO A 25 -9.64 -7.70 24.80
C PRO A 25 -10.03 -6.28 24.35
N ALA A 26 -10.69 -5.51 25.22
CA ALA A 26 -10.98 -4.09 25.03
C ALA A 26 -9.74 -3.18 25.19
N SER A 27 -8.66 -3.66 25.81
CA SER A 27 -7.40 -2.91 25.93
C SER A 27 -6.59 -2.85 24.62
N ARG A 28 -6.89 -3.75 23.66
CA ARG A 28 -6.24 -3.74 22.35
C ARG A 28 -6.95 -2.72 21.46
N THR A 29 -6.23 -1.66 21.10
CA THR A 29 -6.69 -0.61 20.18
C THR A 29 -5.67 -0.37 19.06
N LEU A 30 -6.16 0.08 17.91
CA LEU A 30 -5.34 0.61 16.82
C LEU A 30 -4.98 2.08 17.03
N VAL A 31 -5.71 2.79 17.88
CA VAL A 31 -5.54 4.22 18.11
C VAL A 31 -4.28 4.44 18.93
N ARG A 32 -3.36 5.24 18.39
CA ARG A 32 -2.13 5.65 19.07
C ARG A 32 -1.98 7.15 18.98
N THR A 33 -1.41 7.75 20.03
CA THR A 33 -1.05 9.16 20.05
C THR A 33 0.45 9.32 20.27
N ASP A 34 1.04 10.33 19.65
CA ASP A 34 2.45 10.67 19.87
C ASP A 34 2.65 11.40 21.22
N MET A 35 3.90 11.71 21.56
CA MET A 35 4.24 12.43 22.80
C MET A 35 3.65 13.85 22.87
N GLN A 36 3.20 14.39 21.73
CA GLN A 36 2.50 15.67 21.63
C GLN A 36 0.97 15.50 21.61
N ASN A 37 0.47 14.31 21.96
CA ASN A 37 -0.94 13.94 21.96
C ASN A 37 -1.63 14.09 20.59
N ARG A 38 -0.89 13.93 19.50
CA ARG A 38 -1.43 13.92 18.13
C ARG A 38 -1.71 12.50 17.69
N PHE A 39 -2.80 12.31 16.95
CA PHE A 39 -3.16 11.03 16.38
C PHE A 39 -2.06 10.49 15.45
N GLN A 40 -1.62 9.26 15.70
CA GLN A 40 -0.64 8.58 14.89
C GLN A 40 -1.36 7.72 13.84
N ARG A 41 -1.12 8.04 12.56
CA ARG A 41 -1.66 7.27 11.44
C ARG A 41 -0.94 5.94 11.29
N LEU A 42 -1.68 4.94 10.84
CA LEU A 42 -1.12 3.64 10.44
C LEU A 42 -0.43 3.75 9.08
N ASP A 43 0.63 2.96 8.90
CA ASP A 43 1.33 2.80 7.62
C ASP A 43 0.63 1.81 6.66
N VAL A 44 -0.28 1.01 7.22
CA VAL A 44 -1.08 0.00 6.51
C VAL A 44 -2.57 0.26 6.73
N ARG A 45 -3.41 -0.45 5.98
CA ARG A 45 -4.85 -0.40 6.14
C ARG A 45 -5.26 -0.83 7.57
N PRO A 46 -6.29 -0.19 8.19
CA PRO A 46 -6.76 -0.56 9.51
C PRO A 46 -7.10 -2.05 9.66
N GLU A 47 -7.66 -2.66 8.62
CA GLU A 47 -8.02 -4.08 8.59
C GLU A 47 -6.78 -4.98 8.70
N GLU A 48 -5.68 -4.63 8.02
CA GLU A 48 -4.41 -5.36 8.09
C GLU A 48 -3.76 -5.20 9.47
N ALA A 49 -3.77 -3.99 10.02
CA ALA A 49 -3.24 -3.75 11.36
C ALA A 49 -4.05 -4.47 12.44
N ALA A 50 -5.38 -4.52 12.30
CA ALA A 50 -6.27 -5.18 13.25
C ALA A 50 -6.01 -6.69 13.34
N LEU A 51 -5.71 -7.36 12.22
CA LEU A 51 -5.36 -8.78 12.21
C LEU A 51 -4.14 -9.11 13.08
N GLN A 52 -3.21 -8.17 13.25
CA GLN A 52 -2.04 -8.35 14.11
C GLN A 52 -2.40 -8.37 15.60
N LEU A 53 -3.53 -7.78 15.98
CA LEU A 53 -4.03 -7.72 17.36
C LEU A 53 -4.93 -8.90 17.72
N LEU A 54 -5.44 -9.64 16.73
CA LEU A 54 -6.28 -10.81 16.94
C LEU A 54 -5.44 -12.04 17.33
N ALA A 55 -5.94 -12.77 18.32
CA ALA A 55 -5.39 -14.06 18.73
C ALA A 55 -5.86 -15.16 17.75
N MET A 56 -5.18 -15.25 16.61
CA MET A 56 -5.49 -16.22 15.56
C MET A 56 -4.53 -17.41 15.57
N ASP A 57 -5.06 -18.58 15.18
CA ASP A 57 -4.26 -19.75 14.86
C ASP A 57 -3.32 -19.47 13.67
N PRO A 58 -2.07 -19.98 13.66
CA PRO A 58 -1.12 -19.72 12.59
C PRO A 58 -1.64 -20.05 11.18
N SER A 59 -2.42 -21.12 11.02
CA SER A 59 -2.94 -21.52 9.70
C SER A 59 -3.95 -20.51 9.16
N ARG A 60 -4.84 -19.98 10.01
CA ARG A 60 -5.83 -18.95 9.64
C ARG A 60 -5.17 -17.61 9.39
N ARG A 61 -4.10 -17.30 10.14
CA ARG A 61 -3.29 -16.08 9.93
C ARG A 61 -2.62 -16.09 8.55
N VAL A 62 -2.12 -17.23 8.07
CA VAL A 62 -1.56 -17.35 6.71
C VAL A 62 -2.63 -17.06 5.66
N LYS A 63 -3.82 -17.66 5.78
CA LYS A 63 -4.94 -17.41 4.85
C LYS A 63 -5.40 -15.95 4.84
N ALA A 64 -5.49 -15.31 6.01
CA ALA A 64 -5.81 -13.89 6.11
C ALA A 64 -4.76 -13.01 5.40
N ARG A 65 -3.48 -13.38 5.50
CA ARG A 65 -2.38 -12.70 4.80
C ARG A 65 -2.47 -12.91 3.29
N GLU A 66 -2.84 -14.09 2.81
CA GLU A 66 -3.07 -14.37 1.40
C GLU A 66 -4.17 -13.47 0.82
N ILE A 67 -5.25 -13.22 1.57
CA ILE A 67 -6.32 -12.29 1.16
C ILE A 67 -5.78 -10.85 0.97
N ILE A 68 -4.96 -10.36 1.91
CA ILE A 68 -4.34 -9.03 1.81
C ILE A 68 -3.41 -8.96 0.58
N LEU A 69 -2.59 -9.99 0.38
CA LEU A 69 -1.67 -10.07 -0.75
C LEU A 69 -2.42 -10.15 -2.08
N ALA A 70 -3.49 -10.93 -2.14
CA ALA A 70 -4.36 -11.04 -3.31
C ALA A 70 -5.00 -9.69 -3.68
N ARG A 71 -5.42 -8.89 -2.69
CA ARG A 71 -5.90 -7.53 -2.95
C ARG A 71 -4.80 -6.65 -3.53
N ALA A 72 -3.61 -6.66 -2.94
CA ALA A 72 -2.49 -5.85 -3.43
C ALA A 72 -2.12 -6.24 -4.86
N ASP A 73 -2.18 -7.53 -5.19
CA ASP A 73 -1.93 -8.05 -6.53
C ASP A 73 -3.03 -7.67 -7.53
N ALA A 74 -4.29 -7.79 -7.13
CA ALA A 74 -5.43 -7.32 -7.91
C ALA A 74 -5.31 -5.83 -8.22
N LEU A 75 -4.85 -5.00 -7.28
CA LEU A 75 -4.64 -3.58 -7.52
C LEU A 75 -3.50 -3.34 -8.52
N ARG A 76 -2.36 -4.06 -8.41
CA ARG A 76 -1.27 -3.95 -9.39
C ARG A 76 -1.74 -4.33 -10.79
N THR A 77 -2.46 -5.44 -10.91
CA THR A 77 -3.04 -5.90 -12.18
C THR A 77 -4.04 -4.87 -12.72
N HIS A 78 -4.88 -4.30 -11.86
CA HIS A 78 -5.79 -3.22 -12.23
C HIS A 78 -5.07 -1.99 -12.79
N LEU A 79 -3.96 -1.59 -12.18
CA LEU A 79 -3.13 -0.50 -12.70
C LEU A 79 -2.50 -0.85 -14.06
N ALA A 80 -2.08 -2.10 -14.27
CA ALA A 80 -1.53 -2.56 -15.56
C ALA A 80 -2.60 -2.57 -16.67
N ILE A 81 -3.82 -3.01 -16.36
CA ILE A 81 -4.96 -2.98 -17.30
C ILE A 81 -5.32 -1.54 -17.66
N ASN A 82 -5.28 -0.64 -16.68
CA ASN A 82 -5.62 0.77 -16.84
C ASN A 82 -4.38 1.67 -17.01
N ILE A 83 -3.33 1.16 -17.63
CA ILE A 83 -2.05 1.87 -17.73
C ILE A 83 -2.15 3.25 -18.41
N ASP A 84 -3.07 3.42 -19.35
CA ASP A 84 -3.32 4.72 -19.99
C ASP A 84 -3.87 5.73 -18.98
N LEU A 85 -4.78 5.31 -18.10
CA LEU A 85 -5.31 6.16 -17.02
C LEU A 85 -4.22 6.50 -15.99
N VAL A 86 -3.32 5.55 -15.71
CA VAL A 86 -2.15 5.77 -14.83
C VAL A 86 -1.17 6.77 -15.45
N LYS A 87 -0.97 6.72 -16.77
CA LYS A 87 -0.19 7.73 -17.49
C LYS A 87 -0.81 9.12 -17.32
N GLU A 88 -2.10 9.27 -17.61
CA GLU A 88 -2.79 10.56 -17.44
C GLU A 88 -2.73 11.07 -16.00
N TRP A 89 -2.84 10.18 -15.01
CA TRP A 89 -2.64 10.53 -13.60
C TRP A 89 -1.22 11.03 -13.31
N THR A 90 -0.20 10.38 -13.88
CA THR A 90 1.21 10.78 -13.71
C THR A 90 1.47 12.13 -14.38
N ASP A 91 0.91 12.36 -15.58
CA ASP A 91 1.03 13.63 -16.29
C ASP A 91 0.36 14.77 -15.51
N ALA A 92 -0.82 14.50 -14.91
CA ALA A 92 -1.50 15.45 -14.02
C ALA A 92 -0.69 15.78 -12.76
N GLN A 93 0.02 14.80 -12.18
CA GLN A 93 0.95 15.03 -11.06
C GLN A 93 2.10 15.96 -11.45
N ILE A 94 2.70 15.75 -12.63
CA ILE A 94 3.79 16.60 -13.15
C ILE A 94 3.28 18.02 -13.40
N ALA A 95 2.08 18.15 -13.98
CA ALA A 95 1.42 19.43 -14.23
C ALA A 95 0.88 20.11 -12.96
N LYS A 96 0.89 19.42 -11.80
CA LYS A 96 0.30 19.86 -10.53
C LYS A 96 -1.21 20.18 -10.64
N ASP A 97 -1.91 19.53 -11.56
CA ASP A 97 -3.35 19.70 -11.74
C ASP A 97 -4.12 18.86 -10.70
N SER A 98 -4.46 19.49 -9.57
CA SER A 98 -5.14 18.83 -8.46
C SER A 98 -6.53 18.29 -8.84
N ALA A 99 -7.23 18.95 -9.78
CA ALA A 99 -8.55 18.52 -10.21
C ALA A 99 -8.46 17.25 -11.07
N ALA A 100 -7.51 17.21 -12.01
CA ALA A 100 -7.25 16.02 -12.82
C ALA A 100 -6.74 14.86 -11.98
N ILE A 101 -5.84 15.09 -11.01
CA ILE A 101 -5.36 14.05 -10.08
C ILE A 101 -6.53 13.42 -9.32
N GLN A 102 -7.45 14.24 -8.79
CA GLN A 102 -8.63 13.74 -8.07
C GLN A 102 -9.58 12.97 -8.99
N LYS A 103 -9.82 13.47 -10.20
CA LYS A 103 -10.66 12.80 -11.20
C LYS A 103 -10.13 11.40 -11.52
N PHE A 104 -8.85 11.29 -11.88
CA PHE A 104 -8.27 10.00 -12.27
C PHE A 104 -8.15 9.03 -11.09
N ALA A 105 -7.84 9.54 -9.89
CA ALA A 105 -7.87 8.73 -8.67
C ALA A 105 -9.26 8.16 -8.40
N LYS A 106 -10.31 8.99 -8.52
CA LYS A 106 -11.70 8.55 -8.40
C LYS A 106 -12.08 7.53 -9.46
N GLU A 107 -11.67 7.73 -10.70
CA GLU A 107 -11.96 6.80 -11.79
C GLU A 107 -11.27 5.45 -11.60
N LEU A 108 -10.00 5.44 -11.20
CA LEU A 108 -9.28 4.20 -10.83
C LEU A 108 -9.98 3.47 -9.69
N TYR A 109 -10.48 4.24 -8.72
CA TYR A 109 -11.18 3.72 -7.56
C TYR A 109 -12.53 3.09 -7.89
N ASP A 110 -13.39 3.84 -8.57
CA ASP A 110 -14.75 3.40 -8.91
C ASP A 110 -14.71 2.12 -9.76
N ARG A 111 -13.65 1.93 -10.57
CA ARG A 111 -13.43 0.70 -11.34
C ARG A 111 -12.88 -0.47 -10.53
N PHE A 112 -12.18 -0.22 -9.43
CA PHE A 112 -11.54 -1.26 -8.61
C PHE A 112 -12.42 -1.75 -7.46
N GLU A 113 -13.06 -0.82 -6.74
CA GLU A 113 -13.76 -1.12 -5.50
C GLU A 113 -15.01 -0.23 -5.30
N PRO A 114 -16.11 -0.53 -5.99
CA PRO A 114 -17.32 0.28 -5.90
C PRO A 114 -18.17 -0.01 -4.65
N THR A 115 -17.93 -1.13 -3.95
CA THR A 115 -18.90 -1.67 -2.98
C THR A 115 -18.64 -1.29 -1.53
N ASN A 116 -17.41 -1.51 -1.03
CA ASN A 116 -17.04 -1.16 0.34
C ASN A 116 -15.82 -0.25 0.35
N PRO A 117 -16.03 1.05 0.09
CA PRO A 117 -14.93 1.97 -0.12
C PRO A 117 -14.07 2.16 1.14
N ARG A 118 -14.73 2.19 2.31
CA ARG A 118 -14.07 2.38 3.60
C ARG A 118 -13.26 1.15 4.00
N ASP A 119 -13.86 -0.05 3.93
CA ASP A 119 -13.24 -1.28 4.45
C ASP A 119 -13.33 -2.49 3.49
N PRO A 120 -12.66 -2.43 2.33
CA PRO A 120 -12.76 -3.45 1.30
C PRO A 120 -12.23 -4.82 1.73
N LEU A 121 -11.43 -4.89 2.79
CA LEU A 121 -10.90 -6.16 3.30
C LEU A 121 -11.84 -6.87 4.29
N LEU A 122 -12.85 -6.20 4.87
CA LEU A 122 -13.69 -6.84 5.89
C LEU A 122 -14.49 -8.03 5.35
N ALA A 123 -15.14 -7.89 4.19
CA ALA A 123 -15.93 -8.97 3.61
C ALA A 123 -15.06 -10.17 3.15
N PRO A 124 -13.94 -9.97 2.45
CA PRO A 124 -13.01 -11.07 2.15
C PRO A 124 -12.47 -11.76 3.41
N LEU A 125 -12.07 -11.00 4.44
CA LEU A 125 -11.54 -11.56 5.68
C LEU A 125 -12.59 -12.34 6.48
N ALA A 126 -13.87 -12.01 6.39
CA ALA A 126 -14.94 -12.75 7.05
C ALA A 126 -14.97 -14.26 6.69
N SER A 127 -14.46 -14.63 5.51
CA SER A 127 -14.37 -16.04 5.09
C SER A 127 -13.39 -16.90 5.89
N VAL A 128 -12.44 -16.28 6.60
CA VAL A 128 -11.38 -16.97 7.37
C VAL A 128 -11.44 -16.71 8.88
N LEU A 129 -12.25 -15.72 9.28
CA LEU A 129 -12.41 -15.29 10.67
C LEU A 129 -13.65 -15.93 11.32
N THR A 130 -13.58 -16.21 12.62
CA THR A 130 -14.77 -16.57 13.41
C THR A 130 -15.70 -15.36 13.59
N SER A 131 -16.95 -15.58 14.00
CA SER A 131 -17.90 -14.50 14.28
C SER A 131 -17.38 -13.51 15.33
N ASP A 132 -16.68 -13.99 16.36
CA ASP A 132 -16.11 -13.15 17.41
C ASP A 132 -14.95 -12.32 16.88
N GLU A 133 -14.07 -12.92 16.08
CA GLU A 133 -12.95 -12.21 15.42
C GLU A 133 -13.46 -11.17 14.40
N GLN A 134 -14.54 -11.47 13.67
CA GLN A 134 -15.19 -10.52 12.76
C GLN A 134 -15.79 -9.32 13.52
N THR A 135 -16.39 -9.57 14.68
CA THR A 135 -16.90 -8.50 15.53
C THR A 135 -15.75 -7.65 16.08
N GLN A 136 -14.68 -8.30 16.51
CA GLN A 136 -13.50 -7.62 17.06
C GLN A 136 -12.75 -6.79 16.01
N ILE A 137 -12.54 -7.33 14.80
CA ILE A 137 -11.87 -6.58 13.73
C ILE A 137 -12.68 -5.36 13.33
N LYS A 138 -14.02 -5.51 13.22
CA LYS A 138 -14.91 -4.39 12.92
C LYS A 138 -14.83 -3.31 14.00
N ARG A 139 -14.88 -3.70 15.27
CA ARG A 139 -14.72 -2.78 16.42
C ARG A 139 -13.42 -1.99 16.33
N LEU A 140 -12.28 -2.66 16.11
CA LEU A 140 -10.96 -2.03 16.01
C LEU A 140 -10.88 -1.03 14.86
N VAL A 141 -11.43 -1.41 13.70
CA VAL A 141 -11.44 -0.57 12.50
C VAL A 141 -12.33 0.65 12.69
N ASP A 142 -13.53 0.49 13.25
CA ASP A 142 -14.45 1.58 13.54
C ASP A 142 -13.84 2.57 14.54
N GLU A 143 -13.26 2.08 15.63
CA GLU A 143 -12.58 2.90 16.66
C GLU A 143 -11.44 3.73 16.05
N TYR A 144 -10.64 3.13 15.15
CA TYR A 144 -9.58 3.85 14.45
C TYR A 144 -10.13 4.96 13.55
N TRP A 145 -11.18 4.67 12.77
CA TRP A 145 -11.80 5.65 11.88
C TRP A 145 -12.40 6.82 12.65
N GLU A 146 -13.13 6.54 13.73
CA GLU A 146 -13.70 7.57 14.60
C GLU A 146 -12.61 8.48 15.18
N ALA A 147 -11.53 7.91 15.70
CA ALA A 147 -10.40 8.66 16.23
C ALA A 147 -9.70 9.50 15.14
N TRP A 148 -9.53 8.98 13.93
CA TRP A 148 -8.92 9.71 12.83
C TRP A 148 -9.80 10.87 12.36
N ILE A 149 -11.10 10.62 12.18
CA ILE A 149 -12.08 11.65 11.80
C ILE A 149 -12.13 12.74 12.86
N ALA A 150 -12.19 12.38 14.15
CA ALA A 150 -12.19 13.34 15.25
C ALA A 150 -10.90 14.18 15.28
N SER A 151 -9.75 13.58 14.98
CA SER A 151 -8.47 14.31 14.87
C SER A 151 -8.48 15.31 13.71
N GLU A 152 -8.99 14.92 12.54
CA GLU A 152 -9.08 15.80 11.37
C GLU A 152 -10.15 16.88 11.55
N GLN A 153 -11.23 16.59 12.27
CA GLN A 153 -12.28 17.55 12.61
C GLN A 153 -11.73 18.69 13.48
N LYS A 154 -10.83 18.38 14.43
CA LYS A 154 -10.12 19.39 15.23
C LYS A 154 -9.28 20.32 14.35
N ALA A 155 -8.67 19.79 13.29
CA ALA A 155 -7.85 20.56 12.35
C ALA A 155 -8.68 21.31 11.28
N SER A 156 -9.90 20.85 10.99
CA SER A 156 -10.82 21.43 10.01
C SER A 156 -12.25 21.54 10.58
N PRO A 157 -12.51 22.46 11.53
CA PRO A 157 -13.77 22.49 12.27
C PRO A 157 -15.02 22.76 11.42
N LYS A 158 -14.84 23.31 10.21
CA LYS A 158 -15.92 23.65 9.28
C LYS A 158 -16.37 22.46 8.41
N SER A 159 -15.54 21.42 8.27
CA SER A 159 -15.91 20.23 7.51
C SER A 159 -16.85 19.36 8.34
N THR A 160 -17.76 18.64 7.70
CA THR A 160 -18.57 17.64 8.41
C THR A 160 -17.77 16.33 8.60
N PRO A 161 -18.13 15.48 9.58
CA PRO A 161 -17.51 14.17 9.74
C PRO A 161 -17.56 13.31 8.47
N GLU A 162 -18.64 13.42 7.70
CA GLU A 162 -18.84 12.69 6.45
C GLU A 162 -17.89 13.18 5.34
N GLU A 163 -17.73 14.49 5.17
CA GLU A 163 -16.76 15.06 4.23
C GLU A 163 -15.32 14.65 4.57
N ILE A 164 -15.00 14.62 5.87
CA ILE A 164 -13.69 14.16 6.34
C ILE A 164 -13.53 12.67 6.04
N ALA A 165 -14.52 11.84 6.34
CA ALA A 165 -14.48 10.41 6.05
C ALA A 165 -14.21 10.14 4.56
N GLN A 166 -14.96 10.80 3.66
CA GLN A 166 -14.76 10.66 2.21
C GLN A 166 -13.35 11.05 1.76
N ARG A 167 -12.83 12.17 2.28
CA ARG A 167 -11.46 12.61 1.99
C ARG A 167 -10.41 11.61 2.48
N LEU A 168 -10.63 11.02 3.66
CA LEU A 168 -9.71 10.04 4.24
C LEU A 168 -9.76 8.70 3.51
N ILE A 169 -10.94 8.24 3.08
CA ILE A 169 -11.10 7.06 2.22
C ILE A 169 -10.29 7.23 0.93
N ALA A 170 -10.47 8.37 0.23
CA ALA A 170 -9.71 8.67 -0.98
C ALA A 170 -8.21 8.74 -0.71
N ARG A 171 -7.78 9.32 0.42
CA ARG A 171 -6.38 9.38 0.84
C ARG A 171 -5.78 7.98 1.04
N THR A 172 -6.49 7.09 1.74
CA THR A 172 -6.04 5.72 1.98
C THR A 172 -5.89 4.96 0.66
N PHE A 173 -6.88 5.07 -0.22
CA PHE A 173 -6.79 4.44 -1.55
C PHE A 173 -5.64 5.00 -2.39
N ASN A 174 -5.43 6.31 -2.39
CA ASN A 174 -4.30 6.93 -3.10
C ASN A 174 -2.94 6.43 -2.60
N ALA A 175 -2.81 6.17 -1.30
CA ALA A 175 -1.58 5.58 -0.74
C ALA A 175 -1.38 4.13 -1.23
N GLU A 176 -2.45 3.34 -1.33
CA GLU A 176 -2.41 1.99 -1.93
C GLU A 176 -2.01 2.03 -3.41
N VAL A 177 -2.61 2.93 -4.20
CA VAL A 177 -2.28 3.13 -5.61
C VAL A 177 -0.82 3.52 -5.77
N ALA A 178 -0.32 4.46 -4.97
CA ALA A 178 1.09 4.85 -4.99
C ALA A 178 2.00 3.64 -4.69
N LYS A 179 1.72 2.86 -3.65
CA LYS A 179 2.50 1.66 -3.31
C LYS A 179 2.44 0.59 -4.42
N ALA A 180 1.27 0.39 -5.03
CA ALA A 180 1.10 -0.55 -6.13
C ALA A 180 1.86 -0.09 -7.38
N TYR A 181 1.76 1.19 -7.75
CA TYR A 181 2.52 1.80 -8.84
C TYR A 181 4.03 1.65 -8.62
N ASP A 182 4.49 1.95 -7.41
CA ASP A 182 5.91 1.92 -7.03
C ASP A 182 6.51 0.52 -7.14
N SER A 183 5.73 -0.50 -6.81
CA SER A 183 6.17 -1.90 -6.89
C SER A 183 6.02 -2.50 -8.29
N ALA A 184 4.97 -2.16 -9.03
CA ALA A 184 4.64 -2.78 -10.30
C ALA A 184 5.14 -2.01 -11.53
N LEU A 185 4.90 -0.70 -11.60
CA LEU A 185 5.03 0.08 -12.84
C LEU A 185 6.28 0.96 -12.86
N ARG A 186 6.71 1.47 -11.70
CA ARG A 186 7.93 2.29 -11.58
C ARG A 186 9.18 1.60 -12.15
N PRO A 187 9.44 0.29 -11.93
CA PRO A 187 10.60 -0.38 -12.52
C PRO A 187 10.60 -0.34 -14.06
N HIS A 188 9.44 -0.44 -14.69
CA HIS A 188 9.32 -0.35 -16.15
C HIS A 188 9.56 1.07 -16.65
N LYS A 189 9.01 2.08 -15.95
CA LYS A 189 9.30 3.49 -16.24
C LYS A 189 10.80 3.78 -16.15
N GLN A 190 11.47 3.31 -15.09
CA GLN A 190 12.91 3.51 -14.93
C GLN A 190 13.73 2.85 -16.05
N LYS A 191 13.35 1.65 -16.49
CA LYS A 191 13.99 0.99 -17.65
C LYS A 191 13.81 1.80 -18.93
N LEU A 192 12.61 2.30 -19.19
CA LEU A 192 12.34 3.17 -20.33
C LEU A 192 13.17 4.46 -20.26
N ASP A 193 13.18 5.13 -19.11
CA ASP A 193 13.93 6.38 -18.90
C ASP A 193 15.44 6.15 -19.09
N ALA A 194 15.97 5.00 -18.66
CA ALA A 194 17.37 4.61 -18.89
C ALA A 194 17.67 4.42 -20.39
N ILE A 195 16.79 3.76 -21.15
CA ILE A 195 16.93 3.62 -22.61
C ILE A 195 16.89 4.99 -23.30
N ILE A 196 15.95 5.86 -22.92
CA ILE A 196 15.83 7.21 -23.47
C ILE A 196 17.10 8.00 -23.21
N THR A 197 17.62 7.94 -21.98
CA THR A 197 18.86 8.65 -21.61
C THR A 197 20.06 8.12 -22.39
N ALA A 198 20.19 6.81 -22.55
CA ALA A 198 21.33 6.20 -23.23
C ALA A 198 21.33 6.41 -24.75
N THR A 199 20.15 6.42 -25.36
CA THR A 199 20.00 6.43 -26.83
C THR A 199 19.73 7.83 -27.41
N GLU A 200 19.30 8.79 -26.59
CA GLU A 200 18.89 10.13 -27.00
C GLU A 200 17.91 10.10 -28.21
N PRO A 201 16.76 9.41 -28.08
CA PRO A 201 15.79 9.23 -29.16
C PRO A 201 15.10 10.53 -29.55
N THR A 202 14.60 10.60 -30.80
CA THR A 202 13.72 11.70 -31.22
C THR A 202 12.36 11.62 -30.51
N ALA A 203 11.55 12.68 -30.59
CA ALA A 203 10.22 12.70 -29.98
C ALA A 203 9.32 11.55 -30.46
N ASP A 204 9.35 11.24 -31.75
CA ASP A 204 8.57 10.14 -32.34
C ASP A 204 9.05 8.77 -31.85
N GLN A 205 10.36 8.60 -31.72
CA GLN A 205 10.95 7.38 -31.18
C GLN A 205 10.63 7.21 -29.70
N ILE A 206 10.61 8.30 -28.91
CA ILE A 206 10.14 8.28 -27.51
C ILE A 206 8.69 7.80 -27.44
N ALA A 207 7.82 8.30 -28.32
CA ALA A 207 6.43 7.87 -28.38
C ALA A 207 6.31 6.37 -28.72
N ALA A 208 7.08 5.89 -29.70
CA ALA A 208 7.12 4.48 -30.07
C ALA A 208 7.65 3.57 -28.94
N LEU A 209 8.72 3.99 -28.24
CA LEU A 209 9.25 3.27 -27.08
C LEU A 209 8.23 3.21 -25.94
N ARG A 210 7.54 4.31 -25.64
CA ARG A 210 6.45 4.34 -24.65
C ARG A 210 5.33 3.37 -25.02
N ALA A 211 4.90 3.39 -26.27
CA ALA A 211 3.87 2.46 -26.76
C ALA A 211 4.30 0.99 -26.63
N ALA A 212 5.57 0.68 -26.93
CA ALA A 212 6.11 -0.67 -26.78
C ALA A 212 6.08 -1.14 -25.31
N PHE A 213 6.50 -0.31 -24.36
CA PHE A 213 6.43 -0.63 -22.93
C PHE A 213 5.00 -0.78 -22.42
N ILE A 214 4.09 0.09 -22.85
CA ILE A 214 2.66 -0.01 -22.52
C ILE A 214 2.08 -1.33 -23.01
N ASN A 215 2.35 -1.70 -24.26
CA ASN A 215 1.88 -2.96 -24.83
C ASN A 215 2.47 -4.18 -24.11
N TYR A 216 3.76 -4.13 -23.74
CA TYR A 216 4.41 -5.18 -22.97
C TYR A 216 3.78 -5.37 -21.58
N ILE A 217 3.50 -4.28 -20.86
CA ILE A 217 2.85 -4.35 -19.53
C ILE A 217 1.42 -4.91 -19.68
N ARG A 218 0.68 -4.46 -20.69
CA ARG A 218 -0.68 -4.90 -20.97
C ARG A 218 -0.74 -6.39 -21.35
N ALA A 219 0.18 -6.86 -22.18
CA ALA A 219 0.22 -8.26 -22.63
C ALA A 219 0.65 -9.22 -21.51
N SER A 220 1.63 -8.81 -20.70
CA SER A 220 2.18 -9.68 -19.64
C SER A 220 1.37 -9.64 -18.34
N LEU A 221 0.54 -8.60 -18.12
CA LEU A 221 -0.13 -8.34 -16.84
C LEU A 221 0.84 -8.45 -15.64
N LEU A 222 2.06 -7.93 -15.81
CA LEU A 222 3.15 -7.97 -14.82
C LEU A 222 3.80 -9.35 -14.60
N HIS A 223 3.42 -10.37 -15.38
CA HIS A 223 4.01 -11.71 -15.39
C HIS A 223 4.65 -12.04 -16.75
N PRO A 224 5.76 -11.38 -17.11
CA PRO A 224 6.31 -11.48 -18.46
C PRO A 224 6.93 -12.84 -18.76
N THR A 225 6.52 -13.43 -19.88
CA THR A 225 7.17 -14.60 -20.47
C THR A 225 8.44 -14.20 -21.22
N ASP A 226 9.28 -15.16 -21.60
CA ASP A 226 10.45 -14.88 -22.43
C ASP A 226 10.04 -14.39 -23.83
N GLN A 227 8.91 -14.86 -24.34
CA GLN A 227 8.32 -14.36 -25.59
C GLN A 227 7.96 -12.88 -25.49
N ASP A 228 7.36 -12.44 -24.37
CA ASP A 228 7.03 -11.02 -24.15
C ASP A 228 8.28 -10.15 -24.10
N LYS A 229 9.35 -10.65 -23.44
CA LYS A 229 10.64 -9.94 -23.37
C LYS A 229 11.27 -9.80 -24.76
N THR A 230 11.26 -10.86 -25.57
CA THR A 230 11.76 -10.81 -26.95
C THR A 230 10.93 -9.87 -27.82
N ALA A 231 9.60 -9.88 -27.67
CA ALA A 231 8.72 -8.96 -28.37
C ALA A 231 9.00 -7.50 -28.00
N LEU A 232 9.20 -7.20 -26.72
CA LEU A 232 9.60 -5.86 -26.26
C LEU A 232 10.96 -5.46 -26.82
N ALA A 233 11.97 -6.32 -26.74
CA ALA A 233 13.31 -6.05 -27.27
C ALA A 233 13.27 -5.74 -28.78
N THR A 234 12.50 -6.53 -29.54
CA THR A 234 12.27 -6.32 -30.97
C THR A 234 11.58 -4.98 -31.24
N ALA A 235 10.54 -4.64 -30.48
CA ALA A 235 9.83 -3.38 -30.61
C ALA A 235 10.74 -2.17 -30.31
N ILE A 236 11.58 -2.26 -29.27
CA ILE A 236 12.58 -1.23 -28.94
C ILE A 236 13.58 -1.06 -30.09
N TYR A 237 14.13 -2.16 -30.60
CA TYR A 237 15.09 -2.12 -31.72
C TYR A 237 14.48 -1.47 -32.97
N ASN A 238 13.25 -1.85 -33.31
CA ASN A 238 12.54 -1.32 -34.48
C ASN A 238 12.16 0.16 -34.33
N ALA A 239 11.89 0.62 -33.10
CA ALA A 239 11.59 2.01 -32.82
C ALA A 239 12.80 2.94 -33.00
N LEU A 240 14.02 2.43 -32.84
CA LEU A 240 15.25 3.21 -32.96
C LEU A 240 15.82 3.15 -34.39
N ASP A 241 16.50 4.21 -34.80
CA ASP A 241 17.31 4.24 -36.03
C ASP A 241 18.74 3.73 -35.79
N GLU A 242 19.48 3.52 -36.88
CA GLU A 242 20.81 2.91 -36.85
C GLU A 242 21.79 3.56 -35.86
N PRO A 243 21.96 4.90 -35.83
CA PRO A 243 22.87 5.54 -34.87
C PRO A 243 22.48 5.26 -33.41
N ARG A 244 21.18 5.20 -33.10
CA ARG A 244 20.66 4.99 -31.74
C ARG A 244 20.66 3.52 -31.33
N ARG A 245 20.48 2.60 -32.28
CA ARG A 245 20.68 1.17 -32.06
C ARG A 245 22.11 0.86 -31.64
N ILE A 246 23.09 1.51 -32.28
CA ILE A 246 24.50 1.38 -31.87
C ILE A 246 24.69 1.84 -30.42
N LYS A 247 24.14 3.02 -30.06
CA LYS A 247 24.18 3.51 -28.67
C LYS A 247 23.53 2.53 -27.68
N LEU A 248 22.38 1.94 -28.04
CA LEU A 248 21.69 0.96 -27.20
C LEU A 248 22.57 -0.28 -26.93
N VAL A 249 23.22 -0.81 -27.97
CA VAL A 249 24.12 -1.97 -27.84
C VAL A 249 25.33 -1.60 -26.98
N GLN A 250 25.94 -0.44 -27.22
CA GLN A 250 27.07 0.05 -26.42
C GLN A 250 26.71 0.21 -24.93
N ALA A 251 25.55 0.81 -24.65
CA ALA A 251 25.06 0.97 -23.28
C ALA A 251 24.82 -0.39 -22.60
N SER A 252 24.29 -1.36 -23.34
CA SER A 252 24.04 -2.72 -22.83
C SER A 252 25.36 -3.43 -22.49
N LEU A 253 26.38 -3.33 -23.34
CA LEU A 253 27.69 -3.92 -23.12
C LEU A 253 28.43 -3.30 -21.92
N ASN A 254 28.27 -2.00 -21.69
CA ASN A 254 28.88 -1.31 -20.54
C ASN A 254 28.19 -1.61 -19.21
N SER A 255 27.01 -2.24 -19.24
CA SER A 255 26.21 -2.60 -18.05
C SER A 255 26.33 -4.07 -17.62
N LEU A 256 27.09 -4.87 -18.39
CA LEU A 256 27.47 -6.25 -18.08
C LEU A 256 28.70 -6.29 -17.17
#